data_AF-U1X519-F1
#
_entry.id   AF-U1X519-F1
#
_cell.length_a   1.000
_cell.length_b   1.000
_cell.length_c   1.000
_cell.angle_alpha   90.00
_cell.angle_beta   90.00
_cell.angle_gamma   90.00
#
_symmetry.space_group_name_H-M   'P 1'
#
loop_
_entity.id
_entity.type
_entity.pdbx_description
1 polymer ?
#
loop_
_entity_poly.entity_id
_entity_poly.type
_entity_poly.pdbx_seq_one_letter_code
_entity_poly.pdbx_strand_id
1 'polypeptide(L)'
;MGYSPSFVEKMSEIVQQIRDPESDIWLEITIGFDEACSACPHRGEMKCEADEDSDTHVKQMDARVIYHLDLESDATYRKKWLVRRTASMVRPDDLDELCAGCSWLSYGVCKEGIRKLRAAHGISE
;
A
#
# COMPACT_ATOMS: atom_id res chain seq x y z
N MET A 1 0.50 -15.57 -5.67
CA MET A 1 1.01 -14.63 -4.65
C MET A 1 2.53 -14.64 -4.69
N GLY A 2 3.18 -13.47 -4.72
CA GLY A 2 4.62 -13.32 -5.00
C GLY A 2 5.57 -13.44 -3.80
N TYR A 3 5.30 -14.30 -2.82
CA TYR A 3 6.13 -14.43 -1.62
C TYR A 3 7.35 -15.35 -1.86
N SER A 4 8.39 -14.80 -2.48
CA SER A 4 9.73 -15.40 -2.49
C SER A 4 10.51 -15.01 -1.21
N PRO A 5 11.58 -15.74 -0.83
CA PRO A 5 12.43 -15.33 0.29
C PRO A 5 12.98 -13.90 0.15
N SER A 6 13.42 -13.52 -1.05
CA SER A 6 13.90 -12.16 -1.34
C SER A 6 12.81 -11.11 -1.21
N PHE A 7 11.57 -11.43 -1.63
CA PHE A 7 10.44 -10.52 -1.47
C PHE A 7 10.09 -10.31 0.01
N VAL A 8 10.12 -11.39 0.80
CA VAL A 8 9.86 -11.31 2.25
C VAL A 8 10.93 -10.47 2.97
N GLU A 9 12.20 -10.65 2.61
CA GLU A 9 13.30 -9.84 3.13
C GLU A 9 13.10 -8.36 2.78
N LYS A 10 12.85 -8.05 1.50
CA LYS A 10 12.65 -6.68 1.04
C LYS A 10 11.44 -6.00 1.71
N MET A 11 10.32 -6.71 1.82
CA MET A 11 9.14 -6.22 2.51
C MET A 11 9.40 -6.00 4.01
N SER A 12 10.25 -6.82 4.63
CA SER A 12 10.61 -6.64 6.05
C SER A 12 11.39 -5.36 6.28
N GLU A 13 12.33 -5.03 5.39
CA GLU A 13 13.08 -3.76 5.42
C GLU A 13 12.14 -2.55 5.29
N ILE A 14 11.27 -2.56 4.26
CA ILE A 14 10.31 -1.49 4.01
C ILE A 14 9.40 -1.31 5.23
N VAL A 15 8.82 -2.40 5.76
CA VAL A 15 7.93 -2.35 6.92
C VAL A 15 8.63 -1.80 8.16
N GLN A 16 9.89 -2.17 8.41
CA GLN A 16 10.68 -1.63 9.52
C GLN A 16 10.84 -0.10 9.39
N GLN A 17 11.20 0.39 8.20
CA GLN A 17 11.38 1.82 7.95
C GLN A 17 10.08 2.62 8.04
N ILE A 18 8.97 2.05 7.56
CA ILE A 18 7.65 2.71 7.61
C ILE A 18 7.14 2.78 9.06
N ARG A 19 7.29 1.69 9.83
CA ARG A 19 6.80 1.60 11.21
C ARG A 19 7.67 2.33 12.23
N ASP A 20 8.92 2.63 11.91
CA ASP A 20 9.80 3.40 12.80
C ASP A 20 9.21 4.81 13.06
N PRO A 21 8.84 5.16 14.30
CA PRO A 21 8.27 6.47 14.63
C PRO A 21 9.24 7.64 14.46
N GLU A 22 10.56 7.38 14.49
CA GLU A 22 11.59 8.42 14.35
C GLU A 22 11.89 8.71 12.87
N SER A 23 11.74 7.70 12.01
CA SER A 23 11.82 7.86 10.56
C SER A 23 10.73 8.82 10.05
N ASP A 24 11.13 9.76 9.21
CA ASP A 24 10.23 10.56 8.38
C ASP A 24 10.93 10.81 7.05
N ILE A 25 10.86 9.84 6.17
CA ILE A 25 11.47 9.88 4.84
C ILE A 25 10.52 10.50 3.82
N TRP A 26 11.07 10.86 2.67
CA TRP A 26 10.29 11.26 1.50
C TRP A 26 9.92 10.01 0.70
N LEU A 27 8.63 9.89 0.34
CA LEU A 27 8.09 8.80 -0.46
C LEU A 27 7.48 9.38 -1.73
N GLU A 28 7.92 8.87 -2.87
CA GLU A 28 7.31 9.15 -4.18
C GLU A 28 6.09 8.24 -4.36
N ILE A 29 4.98 8.84 -4.78
CA ILE A 29 3.74 8.11 -5.07
C ILE A 29 3.75 7.75 -6.54
N THR A 30 3.59 6.47 -6.87
CA THR A 30 3.57 6.00 -8.26
C THR A 30 2.43 5.02 -8.50
N ILE A 31 2.07 4.84 -9.76
CA ILE A 31 1.15 3.80 -10.22
C ILE A 31 1.96 2.72 -10.91
N GLY A 32 1.83 1.47 -10.48
CA GLY A 32 2.61 0.35 -11.01
C GLY A 32 3.78 -0.03 -10.11
N PHE A 33 4.96 -0.25 -10.69
CA PHE A 33 6.08 -0.82 -9.94
C PHE A 33 6.65 0.14 -8.92
N ASP A 34 6.76 -0.35 -7.69
CA ASP A 34 7.38 0.33 -6.56
C ASP A 34 8.67 -0.40 -6.10
N GLU A 35 9.20 0.02 -4.95
CA GLU A 35 10.39 -0.58 -4.36
C GLU A 35 10.19 -2.06 -3.98
N ALA A 36 8.99 -2.47 -3.54
CA ALA A 36 8.69 -3.87 -3.21
C ALA A 36 8.71 -4.76 -4.46
N CYS A 37 8.27 -4.23 -5.61
CA CYS A 37 8.26 -4.94 -6.87
C CYS A 37 9.67 -5.36 -7.32
N SER A 38 10.73 -4.67 -6.88
CA SER A 38 12.12 -5.01 -7.23
C SER A 38 12.53 -6.45 -6.86
N ALA A 39 11.90 -7.02 -5.83
CA ALA A 39 12.16 -8.38 -5.35
C ALA A 39 11.02 -9.37 -5.68
N CYS A 40 9.98 -8.93 -6.39
CA CYS A 40 8.81 -9.74 -6.72
C CYS A 40 9.13 -10.75 -7.84
N PRO A 41 8.83 -12.05 -7.67
CA PRO A 41 9.10 -13.07 -8.69
C PRO A 41 8.21 -12.93 -9.94
N HIS A 42 7.15 -12.11 -9.88
CA HIS A 42 6.23 -11.85 -10.98
C HIS A 42 6.45 -10.50 -11.67
N ARG A 43 7.51 -9.77 -11.31
CA ARG A 43 7.87 -8.53 -11.99
C ARG A 43 8.45 -8.86 -13.36
N GLY A 44 7.67 -8.64 -14.41
CA GLY A 44 8.16 -8.62 -15.78
C GLY A 44 8.97 -7.35 -16.08
N GLU A 45 9.39 -7.18 -17.33
CA GLU A 45 10.18 -6.00 -17.73
C GLU A 45 9.37 -4.70 -17.65
N MET A 46 8.10 -4.74 -18.05
CA MET A 46 7.23 -3.56 -18.14
C MET A 46 5.93 -3.67 -17.33
N LYS A 47 5.56 -4.87 -16.89
CA LYS A 47 4.26 -5.13 -16.25
C LYS A 47 4.31 -6.28 -15.27
N CYS A 48 3.33 -6.34 -14.36
CA CYS A 48 3.12 -7.52 -13.55
C CYS A 48 2.70 -8.71 -14.43
N GLU A 49 3.35 -9.86 -14.24
CA GLU A 49 3.12 -11.10 -15.01
C GLU A 49 2.62 -12.23 -14.11
N ALA A 50 1.98 -11.90 -12.98
CA ALA A 50 1.43 -12.91 -12.08
C ALA A 50 0.27 -13.69 -12.76
N ASP A 51 -0.54 -12.98 -13.54
CA ASP A 51 -1.58 -13.49 -14.43
C ASP A 51 -1.95 -12.42 -15.48
N GLU A 52 -2.90 -12.75 -16.38
CA GLU A 52 -3.31 -11.92 -17.52
C GLU A 52 -3.78 -10.51 -17.12
N ASP A 53 -4.50 -10.40 -16.00
CA ASP A 53 -5.14 -9.16 -15.56
C ASP A 53 -4.39 -8.47 -14.41
N SER A 54 -3.38 -9.13 -13.84
CA SER A 54 -2.68 -8.69 -12.62
C SER A 54 -2.14 -7.26 -12.70
N ASP A 55 -1.53 -6.86 -13.81
CA ASP A 55 -0.99 -5.50 -14.00
C ASP A 55 -2.08 -4.43 -13.98
N THR A 56 -3.15 -4.65 -14.74
CA THR A 56 -4.29 -3.73 -14.77
C THR A 56 -4.98 -3.67 -13.41
N HIS A 57 -5.13 -4.82 -12.75
CA HIS A 57 -5.77 -4.93 -11.45
C HIS A 57 -5.03 -4.11 -10.37
N VAL A 58 -3.71 -4.29 -10.24
CA VAL A 58 -2.93 -3.55 -9.24
C VAL A 58 -2.88 -2.05 -9.55
N LYS A 59 -2.73 -1.66 -10.82
CA LYS A 59 -2.74 -0.23 -11.21
C LYS A 59 -4.08 0.46 -10.93
N GLN A 60 -5.19 -0.27 -11.08
CA GLN A 60 -6.52 0.25 -10.70
C GLN A 60 -6.66 0.41 -9.18
N MET A 61 -6.08 -0.52 -8.40
CA MET A 61 -6.02 -0.37 -6.94
C MET A 61 -5.21 0.86 -6.55
N ASP A 62 -4.03 1.08 -7.15
CA ASP A 62 -3.19 2.25 -6.92
C ASP A 62 -3.97 3.54 -7.20
N ALA A 63 -4.62 3.62 -8.37
CA ALA A 63 -5.39 4.80 -8.78
C ALA A 63 -6.54 5.10 -7.80
N ARG A 64 -7.25 4.09 -7.30
CA ARG A 64 -8.32 4.28 -6.30
C ARG A 64 -7.77 4.84 -5.00
N VAL A 65 -6.64 4.31 -4.50
CA VAL A 65 -6.02 4.78 -3.26
C VAL A 65 -5.50 6.20 -3.41
N ILE A 66 -4.82 6.51 -4.52
CA ILE A 66 -4.32 7.86 -4.83
C ILE A 66 -5.48 8.86 -4.87
N TYR A 67 -6.56 8.52 -5.58
CA TYR A 67 -7.74 9.36 -5.65
C TYR A 67 -8.42 9.56 -4.28
N HIS A 68 -8.62 8.48 -3.52
CA HIS A 68 -9.27 8.52 -2.20
C HIS A 68 -8.48 9.34 -1.19
N LEU A 69 -7.15 9.24 -1.25
CA LEU A 69 -6.26 10.01 -0.40
C LEU A 69 -5.98 11.40 -0.97
N ASP A 70 -6.56 11.82 -2.08
CA ASP A 70 -6.32 13.12 -2.72
C ASP A 70 -4.79 13.38 -2.83
N LEU A 71 -4.10 12.42 -3.45
CA LEU A 71 -2.67 12.44 -3.74
C LEU A 71 -2.45 12.67 -5.25
N GLU A 72 -1.29 13.22 -5.58
CA GLU A 72 -0.83 13.35 -6.96
C GLU A 72 0.18 12.24 -7.28
N SER A 73 0.04 11.60 -8.44
CA SER A 73 1.02 10.65 -8.96
C SER A 73 2.33 11.36 -9.30
N ASP A 74 3.45 10.70 -9.09
CA ASP A 74 4.83 11.19 -9.26
C ASP A 74 5.21 12.35 -8.32
N ALA A 75 4.35 12.69 -7.37
CA ALA A 75 4.64 13.65 -6.32
C ALA A 75 5.26 12.96 -5.09
N THR A 76 6.07 13.72 -4.35
CA THR A 76 6.75 13.23 -3.14
C THR A 76 6.13 13.82 -1.88
N TYR A 77 5.84 12.97 -0.89
CA TYR A 77 5.29 13.38 0.40
C TYR A 77 6.11 12.84 1.57
N ARG A 78 6.00 13.48 2.72
CA ARG A 78 6.60 13.00 3.98
C ARG A 78 5.84 11.78 4.48
N LYS A 79 6.58 10.74 4.90
CA LYS A 79 6.00 9.52 5.47
C LYS A 79 5.01 9.81 6.59
N LYS A 80 5.38 10.64 7.57
CA LYS A 80 4.50 10.96 8.71
C LYS A 80 3.19 11.62 8.25
N TRP A 81 3.26 12.44 7.21
CA TRP A 81 2.07 13.06 6.61
C TRP A 81 1.20 12.02 5.92
N LEU A 82 1.78 11.13 5.11
CA LEU A 82 1.04 10.04 4.44
C LEU A 82 0.35 9.12 5.46
N VAL A 83 1.07 8.67 6.48
CA VAL A 83 0.51 7.80 7.53
C VAL A 83 -0.67 8.46 8.24
N ARG A 84 -0.52 9.74 8.63
CA ARG A 84 -1.61 10.50 9.26
C ARG A 84 -2.79 10.72 8.32
N ARG A 85 -2.52 10.99 7.03
CA ARG A 85 -3.55 11.18 6.01
C ARG A 85 -4.34 9.90 5.80
N THR A 86 -3.67 8.76 5.64
CA THR A 86 -4.29 7.43 5.60
C THR A 86 -5.15 7.18 6.85
N ALA A 87 -4.63 7.47 8.04
CA ALA A 87 -5.40 7.34 9.28
C ALA A 87 -6.67 8.22 9.26
N SER A 88 -6.59 9.45 8.74
CA SER A 88 -7.74 10.36 8.71
C SER A 88 -8.78 10.03 7.64
N MET A 89 -8.35 9.57 6.47
CA MET A 89 -9.20 9.48 5.28
C MET A 89 -9.69 8.06 5.01
N VAL A 90 -9.00 7.03 5.49
CA VAL A 90 -9.39 5.63 5.24
C VAL A 90 -10.14 5.08 6.45
N ARG A 91 -11.38 4.68 6.23
CA ARG A 91 -12.18 3.84 7.13
C ARG A 91 -11.98 2.36 6.76
N PRO A 92 -12.17 1.43 7.71
CA PRO A 92 -12.03 0.01 7.42
C PRO A 92 -12.89 -0.47 6.23
N ASP A 93 -14.11 0.06 6.09
CA ASP A 93 -15.02 -0.35 5.01
C ASP A 93 -14.69 0.26 3.65
N ASP A 94 -13.93 1.35 3.59
CA ASP A 94 -13.43 1.89 2.32
C ASP A 94 -12.55 0.85 1.60
N LEU A 95 -11.93 -0.08 2.33
CA LEU A 95 -11.12 -1.16 1.74
C LEU A 95 -11.94 -2.12 0.86
N ASP A 96 -13.27 -2.18 1.02
CA ASP A 96 -14.12 -2.98 0.13
C ASP A 96 -14.13 -2.44 -1.30
N GLU A 97 -13.94 -1.12 -1.46
CA GLU A 97 -13.81 -0.47 -2.75
C GLU A 97 -12.33 -0.30 -3.15
N LEU A 98 -11.49 0.21 -2.25
CA LEU A 98 -10.08 0.48 -2.53
C LEU A 98 -9.35 -0.82 -2.90
N CYS A 99 -9.57 -1.89 -2.14
CA CYS A 99 -8.95 -3.20 -2.34
C CYS A 99 -9.88 -4.21 -3.02
N ALA A 100 -10.90 -3.75 -3.75
CA ALA A 100 -11.80 -4.63 -4.51
C ALA A 100 -11.01 -5.60 -5.39
N GLY A 101 -11.25 -6.91 -5.22
CA GLY A 101 -10.56 -8.01 -5.93
C GLY A 101 -9.22 -8.46 -5.31
N CYS A 102 -8.75 -7.83 -4.23
CA CYS A 102 -7.54 -8.24 -3.53
C CYS A 102 -7.74 -9.53 -2.72
N SER A 103 -6.83 -10.50 -2.88
CA SER A 103 -6.88 -11.78 -2.16
C SER A 103 -6.75 -11.65 -0.63
N TRP A 104 -6.19 -10.54 -0.14
CA TRP A 104 -5.97 -10.29 1.29
C TRP A 104 -7.20 -9.75 2.01
N LEU A 105 -8.15 -9.15 1.29
CA LEU A 105 -9.27 -8.44 1.89
C LEU A 105 -10.15 -9.38 2.74
N SER A 106 -10.39 -10.60 2.26
CA SER A 106 -11.21 -11.62 2.94
C SER A 106 -10.63 -12.10 4.27
N TYR A 107 -9.31 -11.95 4.50
CA TYR A 107 -8.67 -12.30 5.76
C TYR A 107 -8.93 -11.27 6.87
N GLY A 108 -9.47 -10.09 6.53
CA GLY A 108 -9.82 -9.03 7.51
C GLY A 108 -8.64 -8.29 8.14
N VAL A 109 -7.40 -8.74 7.91
CA VAL A 109 -6.18 -8.17 8.51
C VAL A 109 -5.94 -6.72 8.10
N CYS A 110 -6.29 -6.33 6.88
CA CYS A 110 -6.14 -4.96 6.38
C CYS A 110 -7.13 -4.01 7.09
N LYS A 111 -8.40 -4.41 7.23
CA LYS A 111 -9.42 -3.65 7.95
C LYS A 111 -9.02 -3.43 9.42
N GLU A 112 -8.50 -4.48 10.05
CA GLU A 112 -7.97 -4.38 11.42
C GLU A 112 -6.75 -3.47 11.52
N GLY A 113 -5.86 -3.48 10.52
CA GLY A 113 -4.74 -2.56 10.43
C GLY A 113 -5.18 -1.10 10.40
N ILE A 114 -6.21 -0.77 9.61
CA ILE A 114 -6.78 0.58 9.55
C ILE A 114 -7.39 1.00 10.89
N ARG A 115 -8.14 0.11 11.58
CA ARG A 115 -8.67 0.41 12.93
C ARG A 115 -7.57 0.78 13.91
N LYS A 116 -6.50 -0.03 13.96
CA LYS A 116 -5.34 0.23 14.83
C LYS A 116 -4.64 1.53 14.49
N LEU A 117 -4.44 1.80 13.20
CA LEU A 117 -3.82 3.04 12.74
C LEU A 117 -4.62 4.27 13.17
N ARG A 118 -5.95 4.24 12.96
CA ARG A 118 -6.87 5.31 13.37
C ARG A 118 -6.82 5.55 14.88
N ALA A 119 -6.92 4.47 15.66
CA ALA A 119 -6.85 4.54 17.12
C ALA A 119 -5.51 5.13 17.62
N ALA A 120 -4.38 4.76 16.99
CA ALA A 120 -3.06 5.31 17.32
C ALA A 120 -2.96 6.83 17.05
N HIS A 121 -3.78 7.36 16.15
CA HIS A 121 -3.90 8.79 15.87
C HIS A 121 -5.05 9.49 16.59
N GLY A 122 -5.72 8.81 17.54
CA GLY A 122 -6.83 9.37 18.32
C GLY A 122 -8.10 9.60 17.50
N ILE A 123 -8.24 8.90 16.38
CA ILE A 123 -9.40 9.00 15.48
C ILE A 123 -10.32 7.81 15.79
N SER A 124 -11.46 8.07 16.43
CA SER A 124 -12.49 7.05 16.65
C SER A 124 -13.33 6.79 15.38
N GLU A 125 -14.06 5.69 15.38
CA GLU A 125 -15.01 5.33 14.30
C GLU A 125 -16.18 6.31 14.17
#